data_AF-A0A255TQN8-F1
#
_entry.id   AF-A0A255TQN8-F1
#
_cell.length_a   1.000
_cell.length_b   1.000
_cell.length_c   1.000
_cell.angle_alpha   90.00
_cell.angle_beta   90.00
_cell.angle_gamma   90.00
#
_symmetry.space_group_name_H-M   'P 1'
#
loop_
_entity.id
_entity.type
_entity.pdbx_description
1 polymer ?
#
loop_
_entity_poly.entity_id
_entity_poly.type
_entity_poly.pdbx_seq_one_letter_code
_entity_poly.pdbx_strand_id
1 'polypeptide(L)'
;MKLNKLYIACGVLFLGTATLSGCSDDEAYDVDGSNNNLIYVDQSVAKVTECTVYHTPVGSFGDITANVKARLQYASADSITISAAPDTTMVSEYNKEYNGVATTVPADVLAAIQLEKTGISAGANVASEPLKVTIPAEACARLTEPEYVVPLRLTAVKEGSLDTDRPVVASEEMGVYYVAIHTTNDMVYLAGSNSAKSSIVRTPVGVFGEVKADYNVSLHFALDSDVKVSATVDNSLVDAYNTENGKNYKSLPANVAGALEVTAATVAAGSQGAQLHVELPTELGQTLTEAGYVAPLRLVAEYANGTKVTLDSQVAYLVVTTEESLIQDNPTALLGTAVSDISAWKCISAVNYNKDELKLSTWKFSQFNIDNASFVVDFGAVHKVGAFKLSCSPGKSFRFYLSEDNANWVDLGDVNGKGTYRESWSSQWYVLYGAVNARYVKVEQTLDPSHWGWSYGNYGWGASYVSTTWGLTFVD
;
A
#
# COMPACT_ATOMS: atom_id res chain seq x y z
N MET A 1 9.92 -20.46 9.43
CA MET A 1 10.79 -20.19 8.27
C MET A 1 9.95 -20.41 7.03
N LYS A 2 9.31 -19.35 6.53
CA LYS A 2 8.39 -19.40 5.38
C LYS A 2 9.23 -19.19 4.11
N LEU A 3 9.17 -20.12 3.16
CA LEU A 3 9.82 -19.98 1.87
C LEU A 3 9.05 -18.95 1.03
N ASN A 4 9.66 -17.79 0.80
CA ASN A 4 9.25 -16.86 -0.25
C ASN A 4 9.53 -17.53 -1.61
N LYS A 5 8.48 -17.84 -2.37
CA LYS A 5 8.62 -18.27 -3.76
C LYS A 5 8.99 -17.05 -4.61
N LEU A 6 10.27 -17.00 -5.00
CA LEU A 6 10.87 -16.00 -5.88
C LEU A 6 10.51 -16.33 -7.34
N TYR A 7 9.88 -15.37 -8.03
CA TYR A 7 9.62 -15.47 -9.47
C TYR A 7 10.95 -15.38 -10.25
N ILE A 8 11.34 -16.46 -10.93
CA ILE A 8 12.51 -16.50 -11.80
C ILE A 8 12.07 -16.15 -13.22
N ALA A 9 12.47 -14.97 -13.69
CA ALA A 9 12.45 -14.60 -15.10
C ALA A 9 13.65 -15.27 -15.81
N CYS A 10 13.39 -16.25 -16.66
CA CYS A 10 14.40 -16.88 -17.51
C CYS A 10 14.74 -15.96 -18.70
N GLY A 11 15.89 -15.29 -18.63
CA GLY A 11 16.50 -14.63 -19.77
C GLY A 11 17.96 -15.05 -19.89
N VAL A 12 18.24 -16.06 -20.71
CA VAL A 12 19.61 -16.41 -21.11
C VAL A 12 19.69 -16.43 -22.63
N LEU A 13 20.31 -15.39 -23.17
CA LEU A 13 20.82 -15.33 -24.53
C LEU A 13 22.09 -16.20 -24.61
N PHE A 14 22.06 -17.25 -25.42
CA PHE A 14 23.26 -17.95 -25.89
C PHE A 14 23.45 -17.66 -27.37
N LEU A 15 24.40 -16.78 -27.69
CA LEU A 15 24.93 -16.57 -29.04
C LEU A 15 26.16 -17.47 -29.19
N GLY A 16 26.01 -18.59 -29.89
CA GLY A 16 27.09 -19.47 -30.31
C GLY A 16 27.02 -19.68 -31.81
N THR A 17 27.93 -19.04 -32.54
CA THR A 17 28.13 -19.18 -33.99
C THR A 17 28.65 -20.56 -34.36
N ALA A 18 27.99 -21.26 -35.27
CA ALA A 18 28.55 -22.39 -35.99
C ALA A 18 28.16 -22.33 -37.49
N THR A 19 29.22 -22.27 -38.28
CA THR A 19 29.43 -22.40 -39.72
C THR A 19 28.37 -23.14 -40.56
N LEU A 20 28.00 -22.50 -41.68
CA LEU A 20 27.29 -23.04 -42.83
C LEU A 20 28.20 -23.98 -43.66
N SER A 21 27.74 -25.21 -43.87
CA SER A 21 28.09 -26.13 -44.96
C SER A 21 27.12 -27.30 -44.87
N GLY A 22 26.41 -27.80 -45.87
CA GLY A 22 26.25 -27.50 -47.29
C GLY A 22 25.17 -28.50 -47.75
N CYS A 23 24.35 -28.14 -48.73
CA CYS A 23 23.30 -29.01 -49.27
C CYS A 23 23.92 -30.31 -49.80
N SER A 24 23.51 -31.44 -49.24
CA SER A 24 23.42 -32.70 -49.97
C SER A 24 21.95 -33.08 -50.00
N ASP A 25 21.38 -33.01 -51.21
CA ASP A 25 20.08 -33.56 -51.58
C ASP A 25 20.07 -35.05 -51.23
N ASP A 26 19.42 -35.38 -50.13
CA ASP A 26 18.79 -36.68 -49.91
C ASP A 26 17.52 -36.38 -49.12
N GLU A 27 16.44 -36.11 -49.86
CA GLU A 27 15.10 -36.05 -49.33
C GLU A 27 14.68 -37.43 -48.84
N ALA A 28 14.99 -37.68 -47.56
CA ALA A 28 14.13 -38.47 -46.71
C ALA A 28 13.47 -37.51 -45.71
N TYR A 29 12.47 -36.76 -46.17
CA TYR A 29 11.48 -36.19 -45.25
C TYR A 29 10.61 -37.33 -44.74
N ASP A 30 11.15 -38.12 -43.82
CA ASP A 30 10.37 -38.95 -42.92
C ASP A 30 10.63 -38.47 -41.49
N VAL A 31 10.21 -37.24 -41.23
CA VAL A 31 9.56 -37.01 -39.95
C VAL A 31 8.10 -37.27 -40.27
N ASP A 32 7.63 -38.46 -39.91
CA ASP A 32 6.23 -38.89 -40.01
C ASP A 32 5.38 -37.92 -39.16
N GLY A 33 5.12 -36.74 -39.73
CA GLY A 33 4.30 -35.71 -39.13
C GLY A 33 2.90 -36.28 -39.06
N SER A 34 2.41 -36.50 -37.84
CA SER A 34 1.05 -37.00 -37.58
C SER A 34 0.07 -36.46 -38.62
N ASN A 35 -0.64 -37.35 -39.32
CA ASN A 35 -1.64 -36.97 -40.32
C ASN A 35 -2.86 -36.25 -39.71
N ASN A 36 -2.84 -35.95 -38.41
CA ASN A 36 -3.89 -35.22 -37.72
C ASN A 36 -3.63 -33.71 -37.72
N ASN A 37 -4.70 -32.93 -37.72
CA ASN A 37 -4.67 -31.51 -37.42
C ASN A 37 -4.93 -31.29 -35.92
N LEU A 38 -3.92 -30.78 -35.20
CA LEU A 38 -3.97 -30.75 -33.74
C LEU A 38 -4.74 -29.54 -33.20
N ILE A 39 -5.65 -29.80 -32.27
CA ILE A 39 -6.23 -28.79 -31.37
C ILE A 39 -5.34 -28.67 -30.14
N TYR A 40 -5.01 -27.44 -29.76
CA TYR A 40 -4.17 -27.16 -28.59
C TYR A 40 -4.59 -25.87 -27.89
N VAL A 41 -4.21 -25.73 -26.62
CA VAL A 41 -4.33 -24.48 -25.87
C VAL A 41 -3.33 -23.48 -26.43
N ASP A 42 -3.77 -22.25 -26.70
CA ASP A 42 -2.92 -21.16 -27.16
C ASP A 42 -1.74 -20.95 -26.20
N GLN A 43 -0.51 -21.13 -26.70
CA GLN A 43 0.71 -21.04 -25.90
C GLN A 43 1.05 -19.60 -25.47
N SER A 44 0.32 -18.59 -25.97
CA SER A 44 0.42 -17.21 -25.48
C SER A 44 -0.32 -16.96 -24.17
N VAL A 45 -1.12 -17.91 -23.69
CA VAL A 45 -1.79 -17.84 -22.38
C VAL A 45 -1.28 -18.92 -21.43
N ALA A 46 -1.44 -18.67 -20.12
CA ALA A 46 -1.11 -19.67 -19.11
C ALA A 46 -1.97 -20.93 -19.27
N LYS A 47 -1.36 -22.11 -19.12
CA LYS A 47 -2.02 -23.43 -19.16
C LYS A 47 -2.92 -23.68 -17.95
N VAL A 48 -2.85 -22.82 -16.92
CA VAL A 48 -3.59 -22.93 -15.67
C VAL A 48 -4.42 -21.67 -15.43
N THR A 49 -5.69 -21.83 -15.05
CA THR A 49 -6.49 -20.80 -14.38
C THR A 49 -6.53 -21.12 -12.89
N GLU A 50 -6.19 -20.14 -12.06
CA GLU A 50 -6.27 -20.22 -10.60
C GLU A 50 -7.57 -19.59 -10.12
N CYS A 51 -8.32 -20.30 -9.28
CA CYS A 51 -9.57 -19.83 -8.67
C CYS A 51 -9.50 -19.99 -7.14
N THR A 52 -10.24 -19.16 -6.41
CA THR A 52 -10.32 -19.26 -4.95
C THR A 52 -11.77 -19.39 -4.50
N VAL A 53 -12.02 -20.34 -3.60
CA VAL A 53 -13.28 -20.52 -2.88
C VAL A 53 -13.07 -20.15 -1.42
N TYR A 54 -13.97 -19.30 -0.91
CA TYR A 54 -13.96 -18.81 0.45
C TYR A 54 -15.10 -19.49 1.22
N HIS A 55 -14.74 -20.25 2.24
CA HIS A 55 -15.69 -20.84 3.18
C HIS A 55 -15.93 -19.92 4.37
N THR A 56 -17.20 -19.79 4.74
CA THR A 56 -17.64 -19.05 5.91
C THR A 56 -18.67 -19.89 6.67
N PRO A 57 -18.97 -19.55 7.93
CA PRO A 57 -20.04 -20.21 8.68
C PRO A 57 -21.44 -20.10 8.04
N VAL A 58 -21.63 -19.17 7.09
CA VAL A 58 -22.94 -18.91 6.44
C VAL A 58 -23.00 -19.37 4.99
N GLY A 59 -21.90 -19.89 4.43
CA GLY A 59 -21.86 -20.34 3.04
C GLY A 59 -20.47 -20.42 2.45
N SER A 60 -20.39 -20.89 1.21
CA SER A 60 -19.15 -20.95 0.42
C SER A 60 -19.31 -20.10 -0.83
N PHE A 61 -18.29 -19.31 -1.16
CA PHE A 61 -18.36 -18.28 -2.18
C PHE A 61 -17.12 -18.33 -3.07
N GLY A 62 -17.31 -18.25 -4.38
CA GLY A 62 -16.20 -18.27 -5.32
C GLY A 62 -16.70 -18.35 -6.75
N ASP A 63 -16.01 -17.66 -7.65
CA ASP A 63 -16.29 -17.68 -9.08
C ASP A 63 -15.26 -18.56 -9.78
N ILE A 64 -15.61 -19.82 -9.99
CA ILE A 64 -14.73 -20.77 -10.68
C ILE A 64 -15.08 -20.76 -12.17
N THR A 65 -14.41 -19.88 -12.93
CA THR A 65 -14.56 -19.77 -14.38
C THR A 65 -13.19 -19.76 -15.05
N ALA A 66 -13.00 -20.62 -16.05
CA ALA A 66 -11.80 -20.63 -16.90
C ALA A 66 -12.15 -20.38 -18.36
N ASN A 67 -11.36 -19.53 -19.02
CA ASN A 67 -11.51 -19.19 -20.44
C ASN A 67 -10.34 -19.77 -21.23
N VAL A 68 -10.58 -20.91 -21.86
CA VAL A 68 -9.57 -21.68 -22.58
C VAL A 68 -9.50 -21.21 -24.03
N LYS A 69 -8.42 -20.53 -24.39
CA LYS A 69 -8.16 -20.14 -25.78
C LYS A 69 -7.64 -21.36 -26.55
N ALA A 70 -8.48 -21.90 -27.44
CA ALA A 70 -8.11 -23.03 -28.27
C ALA A 70 -7.66 -22.58 -29.66
N ARG A 71 -6.69 -23.30 -30.23
CA ARG A 71 -6.17 -23.12 -31.58
C ARG A 71 -6.14 -24.43 -32.33
N LEU A 72 -6.13 -24.30 -33.65
CA LEU A 72 -5.89 -25.38 -34.58
C LEU A 72 -4.48 -25.23 -35.18
N GLN A 73 -3.78 -26.33 -35.38
CA GLN A 73 -2.42 -26.29 -35.93
C GLN A 73 -2.41 -25.75 -37.35
N TYR A 74 -3.37 -26.18 -38.16
CA TYR A 74 -3.57 -25.74 -39.55
C TYR A 74 -5.01 -25.27 -39.73
N ALA A 75 -5.24 -24.25 -40.55
CA ALA A 75 -6.60 -23.83 -40.89
C ALA A 75 -7.38 -24.99 -41.56
N SER A 76 -8.68 -25.07 -41.29
CA SER A 76 -9.59 -26.07 -41.87
C SER A 76 -10.53 -25.41 -42.87
N ALA A 77 -10.92 -26.12 -43.93
CA ALA A 77 -11.94 -25.65 -44.88
C ALA A 77 -13.33 -25.56 -44.22
N ASP A 78 -13.61 -26.48 -43.29
CA ASP A 78 -14.83 -26.47 -42.48
C ASP A 78 -14.60 -25.79 -41.13
N SER A 79 -15.69 -25.29 -40.55
CA SER A 79 -15.70 -24.83 -39.17
C SER A 79 -15.55 -25.99 -38.19
N ILE A 80 -14.72 -25.81 -37.16
CA ILE A 80 -14.46 -26.83 -36.13
C ILE A 80 -15.06 -26.39 -34.80
N THR A 81 -15.91 -27.25 -34.22
CA THR A 81 -16.41 -27.07 -32.84
C THR A 81 -15.47 -27.79 -31.87
N ILE A 82 -15.03 -27.09 -30.83
CA ILE A 82 -14.12 -27.57 -29.80
C ILE A 82 -14.85 -27.61 -28.46
N SER A 83 -14.70 -28.72 -27.75
CA SER A 83 -15.10 -28.92 -26.37
C SER A 83 -13.88 -29.31 -25.51
N ALA A 84 -14.11 -29.60 -24.24
CA ALA A 84 -13.17 -30.27 -23.37
C ALA A 84 -13.85 -31.42 -22.63
N ALA A 85 -13.07 -32.28 -22.00
CA ALA A 85 -13.53 -33.27 -21.04
C ALA A 85 -12.56 -33.32 -19.84
N PRO A 86 -13.06 -33.43 -18.61
CA PRO A 86 -12.18 -33.64 -17.47
C PRO A 86 -11.36 -34.93 -17.59
N ASP A 87 -10.06 -34.84 -17.34
CA ASP A 87 -9.11 -35.96 -17.39
C ASP A 87 -8.36 -36.08 -16.06
N THR A 88 -9.00 -36.75 -15.09
CA THR A 88 -8.47 -36.86 -13.72
C THR A 88 -7.16 -37.66 -13.63
N THR A 89 -6.76 -38.36 -14.70
CA THR A 89 -5.47 -39.07 -14.74
C THR A 89 -4.29 -38.10 -14.75
N MET A 90 -4.50 -36.86 -15.19
CA MET A 90 -3.49 -35.80 -15.33
C MET A 90 -3.19 -35.04 -14.03
N VAL A 91 -3.86 -35.35 -12.91
CA VAL A 91 -3.64 -34.69 -11.61
C VAL A 91 -2.19 -34.89 -11.13
N SER A 92 -1.64 -36.08 -11.32
CA SER A 92 -0.26 -36.39 -10.91
C SER A 92 0.78 -35.61 -11.73
N GLU A 93 0.51 -35.37 -13.01
CA GLU A 93 1.36 -34.58 -13.89
C GLU A 93 1.32 -33.10 -13.49
N TYR A 94 0.14 -32.56 -13.22
CA TYR A 94 -0.01 -31.20 -12.69
C TYR A 94 0.79 -31.01 -11.40
N ASN A 95 0.62 -31.89 -10.41
CA ASN A 95 1.34 -31.78 -9.15
C ASN A 95 2.86 -31.86 -9.31
N LYS A 96 3.34 -32.67 -10.27
CA LYS A 96 4.77 -32.75 -10.60
C LYS A 96 5.28 -31.48 -11.30
N GLU A 97 4.52 -30.92 -12.22
CA GLU A 97 4.88 -29.73 -13.00
C GLU A 97 4.87 -28.45 -12.13
N TYR A 98 3.87 -28.31 -11.26
CA TYR A 98 3.64 -27.10 -10.45
C TYR A 98 4.08 -27.22 -8.99
N ASN A 99 4.77 -28.32 -8.63
CA ASN A 99 5.22 -28.63 -7.27
C ASN A 99 4.07 -28.53 -6.24
N GLY A 100 2.89 -29.06 -6.61
CA GLY A 100 1.65 -28.99 -5.85
C GLY A 100 1.28 -30.31 -5.17
N VAL A 101 0.23 -30.27 -4.34
CA VAL A 101 -0.39 -31.45 -3.71
C VAL A 101 -1.90 -31.48 -3.91
N ALA A 102 -2.37 -30.87 -5.00
CA ALA A 102 -3.78 -30.76 -5.33
C ALA A 102 -4.42 -32.13 -5.59
N THR A 103 -5.69 -32.28 -5.23
CA THR A 103 -6.48 -33.47 -5.52
C THR A 103 -7.51 -33.22 -6.61
N THR A 104 -8.13 -34.27 -7.15
CA THR A 104 -9.29 -34.09 -8.05
C THR A 104 -10.49 -33.59 -7.26
N VAL A 105 -11.32 -32.75 -7.88
CA VAL A 105 -12.60 -32.35 -7.31
C VAL A 105 -13.50 -33.58 -7.05
N PRO A 106 -14.42 -33.53 -6.07
CA PRO A 106 -15.37 -34.60 -5.81
C PRO A 106 -16.18 -34.98 -7.06
N ALA A 107 -16.62 -36.24 -7.15
CA ALA A 107 -17.25 -36.79 -8.35
C ALA A 107 -18.53 -36.03 -8.77
N ASP A 108 -19.31 -35.54 -7.82
CA ASP A 108 -20.51 -34.76 -8.06
C ASP A 108 -20.21 -33.29 -8.46
N VAL A 109 -19.10 -32.71 -7.99
CA VAL A 109 -18.57 -31.44 -8.51
C VAL A 109 -18.05 -31.61 -9.93
N LEU A 110 -17.31 -32.69 -10.21
CA LEU A 110 -16.82 -33.03 -11.54
C LEU A 110 -17.97 -33.17 -12.55
N ALA A 111 -19.07 -33.81 -12.14
CA ALA A 111 -20.28 -33.97 -12.95
C ALA A 111 -21.07 -32.67 -13.13
N ALA A 112 -20.90 -31.68 -12.24
CA ALA A 112 -21.57 -30.38 -12.31
C ALA A 112 -20.83 -29.35 -13.19
N ILE A 113 -19.63 -29.68 -13.67
CA ILE A 113 -18.84 -28.78 -14.53
C ILE A 113 -19.63 -28.46 -15.81
N GLN A 114 -19.81 -27.18 -16.07
CA GLN A 114 -20.46 -26.66 -17.26
C GLN A 114 -19.40 -26.28 -18.30
N LEU A 115 -19.58 -26.75 -19.52
CA LEU A 115 -18.67 -26.53 -20.63
C LEU A 115 -19.42 -25.85 -21.78
N GLU A 116 -19.10 -24.58 -22.01
CA GLU A 116 -19.56 -23.84 -23.17
C GLU A 116 -18.55 -24.04 -24.30
N LYS A 117 -18.95 -24.82 -25.31
CA LYS A 117 -18.12 -25.12 -26.49
C LYS A 117 -17.73 -23.85 -27.24
N THR A 118 -16.62 -23.91 -27.97
CA THR A 118 -16.20 -22.83 -28.87
C THR A 118 -16.06 -23.30 -30.32
N GLY A 119 -15.99 -22.37 -31.26
CA GLY A 119 -15.85 -22.63 -32.69
C GLY A 119 -14.63 -21.95 -33.29
N ILE A 120 -13.99 -22.63 -34.24
CA ILE A 120 -13.02 -22.06 -35.18
C ILE A 120 -13.71 -21.98 -36.54
N SER A 121 -13.82 -20.78 -37.09
CA SER A 121 -14.42 -20.59 -38.42
C SER A 121 -13.57 -21.21 -39.53
N ALA A 122 -14.23 -21.57 -40.64
CA ALA A 122 -13.55 -21.98 -41.87
C ALA A 122 -12.44 -20.98 -42.27
N GLY A 123 -11.27 -21.51 -42.64
CA GLY A 123 -10.07 -20.75 -42.99
C GLY A 123 -9.33 -20.11 -41.82
N ALA A 124 -9.86 -20.17 -40.59
CA ALA A 124 -9.20 -19.70 -39.38
C ALA A 124 -8.46 -20.83 -38.66
N ASN A 125 -7.55 -20.45 -37.76
CA ASN A 125 -6.82 -21.37 -36.89
C ASN A 125 -6.87 -20.98 -35.40
N VAL A 126 -7.71 -20.01 -35.04
CA VAL A 126 -7.95 -19.55 -33.67
C VAL A 126 -9.45 -19.51 -33.43
N ALA A 127 -9.88 -19.93 -32.24
CA ALA A 127 -11.27 -19.80 -31.85
C ALA A 127 -11.66 -18.33 -31.71
N SER A 128 -12.85 -17.97 -32.20
CA SER A 128 -13.33 -16.59 -32.14
C SER A 128 -13.61 -16.13 -30.70
N GLU A 129 -13.99 -17.07 -29.83
CA GLU A 129 -14.22 -16.88 -28.40
C GLU A 129 -13.53 -18.01 -27.63
N PRO A 130 -13.17 -17.83 -26.34
CA PRO A 130 -12.64 -18.91 -25.54
C PRO A 130 -13.69 -19.99 -25.25
N LEU A 131 -13.27 -21.24 -25.12
CA LEU A 131 -14.08 -22.28 -24.48
C LEU A 131 -14.21 -21.92 -23.00
N LYS A 132 -15.42 -21.79 -22.50
CA LYS A 132 -15.66 -21.39 -21.12
C LYS A 132 -16.02 -22.59 -20.26
N VAL A 133 -15.30 -22.76 -19.16
CA VAL A 133 -15.53 -23.79 -18.16
C VAL A 133 -16.00 -23.12 -16.89
N THR A 134 -17.12 -23.57 -16.33
CA THR A 134 -17.68 -23.01 -15.09
C THR A 134 -17.98 -24.14 -14.11
N ILE A 135 -17.55 -23.99 -12.86
CA ILE A 135 -18.08 -24.81 -11.76
C ILE A 135 -19.16 -23.99 -11.06
N PRO A 136 -20.43 -24.48 -11.02
CA PRO A 136 -21.53 -23.72 -10.43
C PRO A 136 -21.31 -23.39 -8.95
N ALA A 137 -21.80 -22.24 -8.49
CA ALA A 137 -21.59 -21.76 -7.13
C ALA A 137 -22.12 -22.74 -6.05
N GLU A 138 -23.23 -23.44 -6.33
CA GLU A 138 -23.79 -24.47 -5.45
C GLU A 138 -22.86 -25.69 -5.28
N ALA A 139 -21.84 -25.85 -6.13
CA ALA A 139 -20.83 -26.88 -6.01
C ALA A 139 -19.65 -26.49 -5.11
N CYS A 140 -19.42 -25.19 -4.88
CA CYS A 140 -18.31 -24.70 -4.08
C CYS A 140 -18.33 -25.23 -2.64
N ALA A 141 -19.52 -25.43 -2.05
CA ALA A 141 -19.67 -25.97 -0.69
C ALA A 141 -19.14 -27.40 -0.51
N ARG A 142 -18.89 -28.13 -1.61
CA ARG A 142 -18.38 -29.51 -1.58
C ARG A 142 -16.85 -29.59 -1.71
N LEU A 143 -16.20 -28.48 -1.99
CA LEU A 143 -14.74 -28.39 -2.08
C LEU A 143 -14.20 -28.15 -0.67
N THR A 144 -13.75 -29.21 0.01
CA THR A 144 -13.33 -29.15 1.42
C THR A 144 -11.83 -29.26 1.63
N GLU A 145 -11.10 -29.76 0.64
CA GLU A 145 -9.64 -29.84 0.66
C GLU A 145 -9.02 -28.50 0.28
N PRO A 146 -7.81 -28.18 0.78
CA PRO A 146 -7.16 -26.88 0.55
C PRO A 146 -6.85 -26.61 -0.93
N GLU A 147 -6.55 -27.64 -1.71
CA GLU A 147 -6.15 -27.52 -3.11
C GLU A 147 -6.82 -28.60 -3.97
N TYR A 148 -7.48 -28.16 -5.03
CA TYR A 148 -8.03 -29.02 -6.08
C TYR A 148 -7.48 -28.64 -7.45
N VAL A 149 -7.50 -29.60 -8.38
CA VAL A 149 -7.26 -29.33 -9.79
C VAL A 149 -8.24 -30.11 -10.66
N VAL A 150 -8.72 -29.46 -11.72
CA VAL A 150 -9.49 -30.07 -12.81
C VAL A 150 -8.67 -29.97 -14.09
N PRO A 151 -7.97 -31.05 -14.48
CA PRO A 151 -7.38 -31.14 -15.80
C PRO A 151 -8.47 -31.32 -16.86
N LEU A 152 -8.38 -30.58 -17.95
CA LEU A 152 -9.32 -30.56 -19.06
C LEU A 152 -8.58 -30.89 -20.34
N ARG A 153 -8.91 -32.03 -20.96
CA ARG A 153 -8.40 -32.37 -22.28
C ARG A 153 -9.33 -31.83 -23.35
N LEU A 154 -8.80 -31.01 -24.25
CA LEU A 154 -9.55 -30.52 -25.41
C LEU A 154 -10.03 -31.69 -26.26
N THR A 155 -11.17 -31.52 -26.93
CA THR A 155 -11.74 -32.51 -27.84
C THR A 155 -12.41 -31.82 -29.02
N ALA A 156 -12.26 -32.37 -30.21
CA ALA A 156 -13.06 -31.97 -31.37
C ALA A 156 -14.48 -32.55 -31.21
N VAL A 157 -15.50 -31.72 -31.38
CA VAL A 157 -16.89 -32.18 -31.50
C VAL A 157 -17.14 -32.47 -32.97
N LYS A 158 -17.30 -33.75 -33.32
CA LYS A 158 -17.64 -34.15 -34.68
C LYS A 158 -19.11 -33.81 -34.95
N GLU A 159 -19.36 -32.79 -35.75
CA GLU A 159 -20.68 -32.48 -36.31
C GLU A 159 -20.63 -32.71 -37.83
N GLY A 160 -21.35 -33.73 -38.32
CA GLY A 160 -21.38 -34.06 -39.76
C GLY A 160 -20.11 -34.72 -40.30
N SER A 161 -19.99 -34.77 -41.63
CA SER A 161 -18.76 -35.15 -42.34
C SER A 161 -17.89 -33.90 -42.48
N LEU A 162 -16.78 -33.85 -41.76
CA LEU A 162 -15.76 -32.81 -41.93
C LEU A 162 -14.96 -33.14 -43.19
N ASP A 163 -14.98 -32.27 -44.18
CA ASP A 163 -14.15 -32.32 -45.39
C ASP A 163 -12.75 -31.78 -45.05
N THR A 164 -12.07 -32.51 -44.19
CA THR A 164 -10.71 -32.20 -43.75
C THR A 164 -9.76 -33.28 -44.26
N ASP A 165 -8.73 -32.89 -45.01
CA ASP A 165 -7.66 -33.79 -45.46
C ASP A 165 -6.94 -34.50 -44.29
N ARG A 166 -7.08 -33.95 -43.08
CA ARG A 166 -6.46 -34.42 -41.83
C ARG A 166 -7.49 -34.53 -40.70
N PRO A 167 -7.63 -35.69 -40.04
CA PRO A 167 -8.50 -35.82 -38.88
C PRO A 167 -8.14 -34.81 -37.79
N VAL A 168 -9.13 -34.12 -37.24
CA VAL A 168 -8.91 -33.18 -36.14
C VAL A 168 -8.90 -33.91 -34.80
N VAL A 169 -7.80 -33.81 -34.07
CA VAL A 169 -7.61 -34.45 -32.75
C VAL A 169 -6.94 -33.48 -31.79
N ALA A 170 -7.08 -33.71 -30.48
CA ALA A 170 -6.36 -32.89 -29.50
C ALA A 170 -4.88 -33.30 -29.41
N SER A 171 -4.00 -32.31 -29.22
CA SER A 171 -2.59 -32.55 -28.92
C SER A 171 -2.45 -33.29 -27.58
N GLU A 172 -1.62 -34.31 -27.54
CA GLU A 172 -1.36 -35.06 -26.30
C GLU A 172 -0.68 -34.20 -25.24
N GLU A 173 0.27 -33.34 -25.66
CA GLU A 173 1.07 -32.49 -24.77
C GLU A 173 0.44 -31.11 -24.53
N MET A 174 -0.04 -30.45 -25.60
CA MET A 174 -0.53 -29.07 -25.57
C MET A 174 -2.06 -28.97 -25.53
N GLY A 175 -2.78 -30.10 -25.57
CA GLY A 175 -4.24 -30.15 -25.54
C GLY A 175 -4.85 -30.21 -24.15
N VAL A 176 -4.06 -30.04 -23.09
CA VAL A 176 -4.52 -30.06 -21.69
C VAL A 176 -4.50 -28.66 -21.10
N TYR A 177 -5.58 -28.29 -20.42
CA TYR A 177 -5.72 -27.07 -19.63
C TYR A 177 -6.03 -27.42 -18.18
N TYR A 178 -5.56 -26.67 -17.19
CA TYR A 178 -5.84 -26.93 -15.79
C TYR A 178 -6.67 -25.81 -15.16
N VAL A 179 -7.67 -26.17 -14.38
CA VAL A 179 -8.35 -25.25 -13.45
C VAL A 179 -7.93 -25.64 -12.05
N ALA A 180 -7.06 -24.85 -11.45
CA ALA A 180 -6.61 -25.03 -10.08
C ALA A 180 -7.50 -24.20 -9.15
N ILE A 181 -7.93 -24.80 -8.04
CA ILE A 181 -8.92 -24.23 -7.13
C ILE A 181 -8.36 -24.31 -5.71
N HIS A 182 -8.18 -23.15 -5.09
CA HIS A 182 -7.75 -23.02 -3.71
C HIS A 182 -8.97 -22.80 -2.82
N THR A 183 -9.02 -23.48 -1.68
CA THR A 183 -10.04 -23.21 -0.67
C THR A 183 -9.43 -22.52 0.55
N THR A 184 -10.14 -21.55 1.12
CA THR A 184 -9.69 -20.80 2.30
C THR A 184 -10.86 -20.36 3.15
N ASN A 185 -10.59 -20.03 4.42
CA ASN A 185 -11.55 -19.41 5.33
C ASN A 185 -11.37 -17.88 5.41
N ASP A 186 -10.40 -17.32 4.68
CA ASP A 186 -10.01 -15.91 4.74
C ASP A 186 -10.95 -15.03 3.90
N MET A 187 -12.25 -15.07 4.17
CA MET A 187 -13.24 -14.23 3.49
C MET A 187 -13.04 -12.74 3.80
N VAL A 188 -12.67 -12.44 5.05
CA VAL A 188 -12.46 -11.09 5.57
C VAL A 188 -10.97 -10.79 5.53
N TYR A 189 -10.60 -9.63 4.99
CA TYR A 189 -9.21 -9.17 4.93
C TYR A 189 -9.07 -7.68 5.27
N LEU A 190 -7.85 -7.29 5.67
CA LEU A 190 -7.49 -5.88 5.81
C LEU A 190 -7.14 -5.28 4.44
N ALA A 191 -7.88 -4.28 4.01
CA ALA A 191 -7.63 -3.57 2.77
C ALA A 191 -6.64 -2.41 2.99
N GLY A 192 -5.55 -2.39 2.23
CA GLY A 192 -4.51 -1.36 2.34
C GLY A 192 -3.50 -1.64 3.44
N SER A 193 -3.10 -0.61 4.20
CA SER A 193 -2.11 -0.76 5.26
C SER A 193 -2.72 -1.48 6.47
N ASN A 194 -2.06 -2.53 6.95
CA ASN A 194 -2.41 -3.17 8.21
C ASN A 194 -1.73 -2.51 9.42
N SER A 195 -0.93 -1.45 9.22
CA SER A 195 -0.30 -0.72 10.31
C SER A 195 -0.67 0.76 10.27
N ALA A 196 -1.07 1.28 11.44
CA ALA A 196 -1.32 2.70 11.67
C ALA A 196 -0.29 3.23 12.68
N LYS A 197 0.15 4.47 12.48
CA LYS A 197 1.16 5.13 13.32
C LYS A 197 0.55 6.38 13.94
N SER A 198 0.76 6.53 15.24
CA SER A 198 0.47 7.74 16.00
C SER A 198 1.71 8.17 16.76
N SER A 199 1.82 9.46 17.05
CA SER A 199 2.95 10.01 17.79
C SER A 199 2.45 10.74 19.03
N ILE A 200 3.07 10.43 20.17
CA ILE A 200 2.93 11.18 21.41
C ILE A 200 4.16 12.07 21.55
N VAL A 201 3.94 13.37 21.65
CA VAL A 201 5.01 14.34 21.64
C VAL A 201 5.16 14.97 23.02
N ARG A 202 6.36 14.85 23.58
CA ARG A 202 6.72 15.35 24.91
C ARG A 202 7.49 16.64 24.79
N THR A 203 7.06 17.64 25.55
CA THR A 203 7.66 18.97 25.56
C THR A 203 7.73 19.49 27.00
N PRO A 204 8.58 20.48 27.31
CA PRO A 204 8.59 21.13 28.62
C PRO A 204 7.26 21.78 29.02
N VAL A 205 6.39 22.09 28.04
CA VAL A 205 5.09 22.75 28.27
C VAL A 205 3.91 21.77 28.32
N GLY A 206 4.13 20.47 28.06
CA GLY A 206 3.09 19.45 28.09
C GLY A 206 3.37 18.23 27.21
N VAL A 207 2.46 17.26 27.27
CA VAL A 207 2.43 16.07 26.40
C VAL A 207 1.25 16.21 25.44
N PHE A 208 1.49 15.98 24.16
CA PHE A 208 0.52 16.20 23.09
C PHE A 208 0.43 14.98 22.17
N GLY A 209 -0.62 14.94 21.37
CA GLY A 209 -0.89 13.85 20.43
C GLY A 209 -2.11 13.03 20.82
N GLU A 210 -2.72 12.45 19.80
CA GLU A 210 -3.86 11.54 19.93
C GLU A 210 -3.48 10.22 19.29
N VAL A 211 -3.96 9.13 19.87
CA VAL A 211 -3.73 7.78 19.35
C VAL A 211 -5.04 7.29 18.79
N LYS A 212 -5.16 7.42 17.46
CA LYS A 212 -6.32 7.04 16.65
C LYS A 212 -5.83 6.28 15.43
N ALA A 213 -6.58 5.25 15.04
CA ALA A 213 -6.29 4.45 13.87
C ALA A 213 -7.57 3.95 13.22
N ASP A 214 -7.60 4.02 11.90
CA ASP A 214 -8.64 3.46 11.07
C ASP A 214 -8.07 2.33 10.23
N TYR A 215 -8.76 1.19 10.23
CA TYR A 215 -8.40 0.03 9.42
C TYR A 215 -9.55 -0.32 8.51
N ASN A 216 -9.29 -0.33 7.19
CA ASN A 216 -10.28 -0.74 6.23
C ASN A 216 -10.39 -2.25 6.23
N VAL A 217 -11.60 -2.75 6.43
CA VAL A 217 -11.92 -4.16 6.42
C VAL A 217 -12.75 -4.44 5.18
N SER A 218 -12.44 -5.51 4.46
CA SER A 218 -13.13 -5.87 3.23
C SER A 218 -13.44 -7.36 3.13
N LEU A 219 -14.41 -7.68 2.29
CA LEU A 219 -14.82 -9.04 1.94
C LEU A 219 -14.44 -9.35 0.50
N HIS A 220 -13.92 -10.55 0.24
CA HIS A 220 -13.66 -11.01 -1.14
C HIS A 220 -14.94 -11.12 -1.97
N PHE A 221 -16.06 -11.44 -1.34
CA PHE A 221 -17.40 -11.46 -1.93
C PHE A 221 -18.40 -10.70 -1.06
N ALA A 222 -19.34 -10.01 -1.70
CA ALA A 222 -20.49 -9.45 -0.97
C ALA A 222 -21.36 -10.59 -0.44
N LEU A 223 -21.80 -10.47 0.81
CA LEU A 223 -22.70 -11.43 1.45
C LEU A 223 -24.10 -10.84 1.58
N ASP A 224 -25.12 -11.71 1.63
CA ASP A 224 -26.52 -11.31 1.77
C ASP A 224 -26.90 -10.92 3.22
N SER A 225 -25.92 -10.86 4.12
CA SER A 225 -26.09 -10.56 5.53
C SER A 225 -24.90 -9.78 6.08
N ASP A 226 -25.13 -9.00 7.14
CA ASP A 226 -24.08 -8.22 7.78
C ASP A 226 -22.96 -9.10 8.36
N VAL A 227 -21.72 -8.61 8.28
CA VAL A 227 -20.55 -9.17 8.97
C VAL A 227 -19.97 -8.10 9.89
N LYS A 228 -19.92 -8.39 11.18
CA LYS A 228 -19.34 -7.50 12.17
C LYS A 228 -17.89 -7.90 12.45
N VAL A 229 -16.96 -6.98 12.29
CA VAL A 229 -15.53 -7.21 12.52
C VAL A 229 -15.05 -6.38 13.68
N SER A 230 -14.55 -7.04 14.71
CA SER A 230 -14.00 -6.45 15.93
C SER A 230 -12.52 -6.80 16.06
N ALA A 231 -11.85 -6.21 17.04
CA ALA A 231 -10.45 -6.48 17.31
C ALA A 231 -10.16 -6.58 18.80
N THR A 232 -9.14 -7.35 19.15
CA THR A 232 -8.62 -7.47 20.52
C THR A 232 -7.11 -7.36 20.51
N VAL A 233 -6.53 -6.74 21.54
CA VAL A 233 -5.08 -6.62 21.65
C VAL A 233 -4.45 -8.00 21.91
N ASP A 234 -3.45 -8.37 21.12
CA ASP A 234 -2.69 -9.60 21.26
C ASP A 234 -1.19 -9.31 21.35
N ASN A 235 -0.74 -9.13 22.60
CA ASN A 235 0.66 -8.81 22.87
C ASN A 235 1.64 -9.96 22.53
N SER A 236 1.15 -11.18 22.26
CA SER A 236 2.03 -12.29 21.86
C SER A 236 2.67 -12.09 20.49
N LEU A 237 2.13 -11.19 19.67
CA LEU A 237 2.59 -10.91 18.31
C LEU A 237 3.62 -9.76 18.22
N VAL A 238 3.97 -9.13 19.35
CA VAL A 238 4.90 -7.98 19.40
C VAL A 238 6.30 -8.38 18.94
N ASP A 239 6.81 -9.53 19.38
CA ASP A 239 8.16 -10.00 19.01
C ASP A 239 8.27 -10.32 17.51
N ALA A 240 7.21 -10.90 16.93
CA ALA A 240 7.13 -11.17 15.50
C ALA A 240 7.17 -9.86 14.69
N TYR A 241 6.35 -8.87 15.09
CA TYR A 241 6.34 -7.55 14.46
C TYR A 241 7.71 -6.86 14.53
N ASN A 242 8.33 -6.85 15.71
CA ASN A 242 9.63 -6.23 15.93
C ASN A 242 10.73 -6.89 15.08
N THR A 243 10.74 -8.22 15.01
CA THR A 243 11.70 -8.98 14.21
C THR A 243 11.54 -8.69 12.72
N GLU A 244 10.31 -8.68 12.21
CA GLU A 244 10.02 -8.42 10.80
C GLU A 244 10.38 -6.99 10.39
N ASN A 245 10.21 -6.02 11.29
CA ASN A 245 10.39 -4.59 11.00
C ASN A 245 11.73 -4.01 11.49
N GLY A 246 12.61 -4.82 12.09
CA GLY A 246 13.87 -4.35 12.68
C GLY A 246 13.66 -3.30 13.78
N LYS A 247 12.62 -3.46 14.59
CA LYS A 247 12.24 -2.56 15.68
C LYS A 247 12.43 -3.23 17.04
N ASN A 248 12.29 -2.44 18.10
CA ASN A 248 12.32 -2.89 19.49
C ASN A 248 11.24 -2.17 20.31
N TYR A 249 10.02 -2.09 19.74
CA TYR A 249 8.90 -1.46 20.41
C TYR A 249 8.39 -2.30 21.57
N LYS A 250 7.87 -1.64 22.60
CA LYS A 250 7.26 -2.29 23.75
C LYS A 250 5.79 -2.62 23.49
N SER A 251 5.26 -3.62 24.17
CA SER A 251 3.80 -3.81 24.24
C SER A 251 3.17 -2.65 25.01
N LEU A 252 1.93 -2.28 24.66
CA LEU A 252 1.18 -1.31 25.49
C LEU A 252 1.05 -1.84 26.93
N PRO A 253 1.23 -0.97 27.95
CA PRO A 253 0.98 -1.34 29.35
C PRO A 253 -0.44 -1.87 29.54
N ALA A 254 -0.64 -2.82 30.46
CA ALA A 254 -1.93 -3.52 30.61
C ALA A 254 -3.12 -2.58 30.86
N ASN A 255 -2.93 -1.52 31.67
CA ASN A 255 -3.96 -0.51 31.92
C ASN A 255 -4.30 0.32 30.68
N VAL A 256 -3.34 0.54 29.78
CA VAL A 256 -3.52 1.28 28.53
C VAL A 256 -4.17 0.38 27.48
N ALA A 257 -3.65 -0.84 27.30
CA ALA A 257 -4.20 -1.83 26.37
C ALA A 257 -5.66 -2.19 26.68
N GLY A 258 -6.01 -2.34 27.96
CA GLY A 258 -7.38 -2.62 28.39
C GLY A 258 -8.36 -1.45 28.25
N ALA A 259 -7.85 -0.24 28.04
CA ALA A 259 -8.65 0.96 27.82
C ALA A 259 -8.71 1.39 26.35
N LEU A 260 -8.17 0.56 25.45
CA LEU A 260 -8.24 0.79 24.01
C LEU A 260 -9.69 0.62 23.54
N GLU A 261 -10.27 1.69 23.00
CA GLU A 261 -11.64 1.68 22.49
C GLU A 261 -11.64 1.19 21.05
N VAL A 262 -12.34 0.08 20.80
CA VAL A 262 -12.46 -0.52 19.47
C VAL A 262 -13.91 -0.41 19.01
N THR A 263 -14.16 0.46 18.04
CA THR A 263 -15.44 0.55 17.36
C THR A 263 -15.44 -0.45 16.21
N ALA A 264 -16.18 -1.55 16.42
CA ALA A 264 -16.31 -2.62 15.43
C ALA A 264 -16.83 -2.11 14.08
N ALA A 265 -16.26 -2.63 12.99
CA ALA A 265 -16.75 -2.40 11.64
C ALA A 265 -17.98 -3.29 11.37
N THR A 266 -18.97 -2.77 10.67
CA THR A 266 -20.09 -3.59 10.14
C THR A 266 -20.07 -3.49 8.63
N VAL A 267 -19.69 -4.57 7.96
CA VAL A 267 -19.88 -4.70 6.52
C VAL A 267 -21.34 -5.07 6.29
N ALA A 268 -22.12 -4.13 5.77
CA ALA A 268 -23.55 -4.33 5.53
C ALA A 268 -23.79 -5.36 4.41
N ALA A 269 -24.94 -6.04 4.45
CA ALA A 269 -25.40 -6.91 3.38
C ALA A 269 -25.29 -6.24 1.99
N GLY A 270 -24.79 -6.97 1.00
CA GLY A 270 -24.54 -6.48 -0.36
C GLY A 270 -23.35 -5.53 -0.51
N SER A 271 -22.69 -5.14 0.60
CA SER A 271 -21.48 -4.32 0.59
C SER A 271 -20.23 -5.19 0.79
N GLN A 272 -19.06 -4.65 0.44
CA GLN A 272 -17.77 -5.36 0.58
C GLN A 272 -16.77 -4.64 1.48
N GLY A 273 -17.08 -3.45 2.00
CA GLY A 273 -16.14 -2.64 2.75
C GLY A 273 -16.76 -1.96 3.95
N ALA A 274 -16.00 -1.87 5.03
CA ALA A 274 -16.30 -1.07 6.21
C ALA A 274 -14.98 -0.63 6.86
N GLN A 275 -15.06 0.20 7.90
CA GLN A 275 -13.89 0.70 8.61
C GLN A 275 -14.00 0.37 10.10
N LEU A 276 -12.93 -0.19 10.63
CA LEU A 276 -12.72 -0.44 12.06
C LEU A 276 -11.98 0.78 12.63
N HIS A 277 -12.55 1.41 13.65
CA HIS A 277 -11.92 2.54 14.32
C HIS A 277 -11.37 2.13 15.69
N VAL A 278 -10.17 2.59 16.00
CA VAL A 278 -9.47 2.32 17.25
C VAL A 278 -8.97 3.63 17.82
N GLU A 279 -9.31 3.91 19.07
CA GLU A 279 -8.91 5.12 19.78
C GLU A 279 -8.41 4.76 21.18
N LEU A 280 -7.38 5.46 21.64
CA LEU A 280 -6.94 5.41 23.03
C LEU A 280 -7.29 6.74 23.70
N PRO A 281 -7.89 6.74 24.91
CA PRO A 281 -8.13 7.97 25.66
C PRO A 281 -6.86 8.80 25.80
N THR A 282 -6.93 10.08 25.45
CA THR A 282 -5.77 10.99 25.37
C THR A 282 -4.93 10.99 26.64
N GLU A 283 -5.56 11.05 27.81
CA GLU A 283 -4.89 11.02 29.12
C GLU A 283 -4.02 9.77 29.31
N LEU A 284 -4.48 8.60 28.84
CA LEU A 284 -3.72 7.36 28.91
C LEU A 284 -2.60 7.31 27.87
N GLY A 285 -2.85 7.79 26.65
CA GLY A 285 -1.82 7.93 25.62
C GLY A 285 -0.65 8.80 26.09
N GLN A 286 -0.94 9.87 26.82
CA GLN A 286 0.08 10.76 27.39
C GLN A 286 0.92 10.13 28.52
N THR A 287 0.54 8.96 29.05
CA THR A 287 1.36 8.21 30.02
C THR A 287 2.49 7.40 29.36
N LEU A 288 2.45 7.23 28.04
CA LEU A 288 3.44 6.47 27.28
C LEU A 288 4.78 7.23 27.21
N THR A 289 5.88 6.55 27.55
CA THR A 289 7.20 7.16 27.74
C THR A 289 8.34 6.45 27.02
N GLU A 290 8.16 5.18 26.65
CA GLU A 290 9.15 4.43 25.87
C GLU A 290 9.15 4.91 24.42
N ALA A 291 10.33 4.88 23.78
CA ALA A 291 10.55 5.40 22.42
C ALA A 291 9.55 4.91 21.37
N GLY A 292 8.98 3.72 21.55
CA GLY A 292 7.80 3.32 20.82
C GLY A 292 7.12 2.08 21.39
N TYR A 293 5.83 2.00 21.13
CA TYR A 293 4.95 0.91 21.49
C TYR A 293 4.29 0.33 20.23
N VAL A 294 3.94 -0.95 20.29
CA VAL A 294 3.08 -1.59 19.29
C VAL A 294 2.01 -2.43 19.99
N ALA A 295 0.78 -2.28 19.51
CA ALA A 295 -0.36 -3.11 19.88
C ALA A 295 -0.84 -3.86 18.64
N PRO A 296 -0.49 -5.14 18.51
CA PRO A 296 -1.10 -6.03 17.53
C PRO A 296 -2.57 -6.24 17.90
N LEU A 297 -3.45 -6.14 16.91
CA LEU A 297 -4.89 -6.22 17.02
C LEU A 297 -5.34 -7.44 16.21
N ARG A 298 -5.73 -8.49 16.94
CA ARG A 298 -6.27 -9.72 16.36
C ARG A 298 -7.74 -9.52 16.02
N LEU A 299 -8.07 -9.70 14.75
CA LEU A 299 -9.42 -9.46 14.26
C LEU A 299 -10.32 -10.67 14.49
N VAL A 300 -11.59 -10.41 14.77
CA VAL A 300 -12.65 -11.41 14.93
C VAL A 300 -13.85 -10.98 14.09
N ALA A 301 -14.24 -11.84 13.15
CA ALA A 301 -15.46 -11.68 12.36
C ALA A 301 -16.62 -12.45 13.01
N GLU A 302 -17.74 -11.77 13.20
CA GLU A 302 -19.01 -12.32 13.66
C GLU A 302 -20.01 -12.31 12.50
N TYR A 303 -20.49 -13.50 12.14
CA TYR A 303 -21.44 -13.71 11.06
C TYR A 303 -22.88 -13.71 11.57
N ALA A 304 -23.86 -13.56 10.67
CA ALA A 304 -25.28 -13.47 11.03
C ALA A 304 -25.83 -14.67 11.83
N ASN A 305 -25.20 -15.84 11.75
CA ASN A 305 -25.56 -17.01 12.56
C ASN A 305 -24.99 -16.98 14.00
N GLY A 306 -24.31 -15.89 14.40
CA GLY A 306 -23.66 -15.71 15.69
C GLY A 306 -22.28 -16.35 15.82
N THR A 307 -21.79 -17.04 14.79
CA THR A 307 -20.47 -17.67 14.81
C THR A 307 -19.38 -16.60 14.74
N LYS A 308 -18.37 -16.74 15.61
CA LYS A 308 -17.19 -15.89 15.66
C LYS A 308 -15.98 -16.63 15.11
N VAL A 309 -15.30 -16.04 14.14
CA VAL A 309 -14.10 -16.57 13.51
C VAL A 309 -12.95 -15.62 13.78
N THR A 310 -11.86 -16.14 14.36
CA THR A 310 -10.62 -15.39 14.54
C THR A 310 -9.85 -15.39 13.23
N LEU A 311 -9.42 -14.22 12.77
CA LEU A 311 -8.73 -14.05 11.49
C LEU A 311 -7.22 -14.14 11.71
N ASP A 312 -6.68 -15.35 11.89
CA ASP A 312 -5.28 -15.55 12.27
C ASP A 312 -4.27 -15.04 11.22
N SER A 313 -4.67 -14.94 9.95
CA SER A 313 -3.86 -14.37 8.88
C SER A 313 -3.95 -12.84 8.80
N GLN A 314 -4.89 -12.21 9.53
CA GLN A 314 -5.18 -10.78 9.48
C GLN A 314 -4.92 -10.13 10.83
N VAL A 315 -3.79 -9.44 10.94
CA VAL A 315 -3.41 -8.69 12.15
C VAL A 315 -3.21 -7.22 11.78
N ALA A 316 -3.93 -6.35 12.47
CA ALA A 316 -3.72 -4.91 12.41
C ALA A 316 -2.69 -4.49 13.48
N TYR A 317 -1.90 -3.45 13.23
CA TYR A 317 -0.85 -3.00 14.14
C TYR A 317 -0.98 -1.51 14.43
N LEU A 318 -1.36 -1.18 15.66
CA LEU A 318 -1.31 0.19 16.16
C LEU A 318 0.09 0.46 16.72
N VAL A 319 0.81 1.38 16.10
CA VAL A 319 2.15 1.79 16.52
C VAL A 319 2.07 3.18 17.13
N VAL A 320 2.61 3.35 18.33
CA VAL A 320 2.67 4.65 19.01
C VAL A 320 4.13 4.99 19.27
N THR A 321 4.66 6.03 18.64
CA THR A 321 6.01 6.52 18.94
C THR A 321 5.95 7.64 19.96
N THR A 322 6.97 7.75 20.80
CA THR A 322 7.14 8.93 21.67
C THR A 322 8.31 9.75 21.19
N GLU A 323 8.10 11.04 20.96
CA GLU A 323 9.12 11.93 20.40
C GLU A 323 9.21 13.22 21.20
N GLU A 324 10.40 13.84 21.18
CA GLU A 324 10.61 15.20 21.68
C GLU A 324 10.62 16.14 20.47
N SER A 325 9.51 16.84 20.25
CA SER A 325 9.38 17.84 19.19
C SER A 325 8.49 18.97 19.68
N LEU A 326 8.86 20.23 19.43
CA LEU A 326 7.96 21.34 19.71
C LEU A 326 7.06 21.64 18.51
N ILE A 327 7.46 21.25 17.30
CA ILE A 327 6.77 21.55 16.02
C ILE A 327 5.85 20.41 15.60
N GLN A 328 4.61 20.74 15.25
CA GLN A 328 3.63 19.81 14.68
C GLN A 328 4.05 19.30 13.30
N ASP A 329 3.82 18.01 13.04
CA ASP A 329 4.11 17.41 11.72
C ASP A 329 3.18 17.93 10.62
N ASN A 330 1.87 18.04 10.89
CA ASN A 330 0.87 18.44 9.90
C ASN A 330 -0.23 19.28 10.54
N PRO A 331 0.05 20.55 10.89
CA PRO A 331 -0.91 21.39 11.59
C PRO A 331 -2.13 21.74 10.71
N THR A 332 -3.33 21.58 11.28
CA THR A 332 -4.61 21.90 10.61
C THR A 332 -5.17 23.27 11.01
N ALA A 333 -4.66 23.87 12.08
CA ALA A 333 -5.05 25.19 12.57
C ALA A 333 -3.81 25.97 13.06
N LEU A 334 -3.90 27.31 13.00
CA LEU A 334 -2.89 28.19 13.59
C LEU A 334 -3.10 28.26 15.10
N LEU A 335 -2.01 28.18 15.88
CA LEU A 335 -2.04 28.38 17.32
C LEU A 335 -1.72 29.84 17.65
N GLY A 336 -2.70 30.59 18.14
CA GLY A 336 -2.57 32.00 18.50
C GLY A 336 -2.77 32.97 17.34
N THR A 337 -2.58 34.26 17.62
CA THR A 337 -2.79 35.36 16.67
C THR A 337 -1.46 35.88 16.14
N ALA A 338 -1.33 36.03 14.82
CA ALA A 338 -0.13 36.56 14.20
C ALA A 338 0.18 37.97 14.67
N VAL A 339 1.42 38.20 15.12
CA VAL A 339 1.87 39.51 15.57
C VAL A 339 2.10 40.41 14.36
N SER A 340 1.47 41.60 14.36
CA SER A 340 1.61 42.62 13.31
C SER A 340 2.20 43.93 13.83
N ASP A 341 1.93 44.28 15.09
CA ASP A 341 2.54 45.41 15.78
C ASP A 341 3.77 44.95 16.57
N ILE A 342 4.94 45.46 16.19
CA ILE A 342 6.23 45.19 16.82
C ILE A 342 6.84 46.45 17.44
N SER A 343 6.05 47.48 17.70
CA SER A 343 6.53 48.76 18.25
C SER A 343 7.23 48.63 19.60
N ALA A 344 6.86 47.62 20.40
CA ALA A 344 7.51 47.29 21.67
C ALA A 344 8.79 46.45 21.50
N TRP A 345 9.03 45.88 20.32
CA TRP A 345 10.13 44.95 20.10
C TRP A 345 11.45 45.68 19.85
N LYS A 346 12.54 45.07 20.30
CA LYS A 346 13.89 45.58 20.06
C LYS A 346 14.80 44.47 19.57
N CYS A 347 15.41 44.64 18.40
CA CYS A 347 16.50 43.77 17.97
C CYS A 347 17.76 44.11 18.77
N ILE A 348 18.17 43.20 19.65
CA ILE A 348 19.29 43.42 20.57
C ILE A 348 20.62 42.91 19.99
N SER A 349 20.57 41.98 19.06
CA SER A 349 21.73 41.45 18.34
C SER A 349 21.33 41.04 16.92
N ALA A 350 22.21 41.28 15.95
CA ALA A 350 22.02 40.83 14.58
C ALA A 350 23.36 40.55 13.88
N VAL A 351 23.40 39.49 13.08
CA VAL A 351 24.47 39.16 12.16
C VAL A 351 23.89 39.25 10.75
N ASN A 352 24.54 40.04 9.90
CA ASN A 352 24.15 40.27 8.51
C ASN A 352 22.78 40.95 8.33
N TYR A 353 22.29 41.65 9.34
CA TYR A 353 21.16 42.58 9.26
C TYR A 353 21.52 43.92 9.90
N ASN A 354 20.77 44.97 9.52
CA ASN A 354 20.73 46.19 10.32
C ASN A 354 19.71 46.00 11.47
N LYS A 355 20.20 45.93 12.71
CA LYS A 355 19.36 45.74 13.92
C LYS A 355 18.39 46.91 14.16
N ASP A 356 18.76 48.13 13.75
CA ASP A 356 17.95 49.33 13.98
C ASP A 356 16.80 49.45 12.96
N GLU A 357 16.77 48.57 11.96
CA GLU A 357 15.73 48.48 10.93
C GLU A 357 14.91 47.20 11.03
N LEU A 358 14.68 46.70 12.26
CA LEU A 358 13.89 45.51 12.51
C LEU A 358 12.53 45.57 11.78
N LYS A 359 12.24 44.57 10.95
CA LYS A 359 10.98 44.41 10.21
C LYS A 359 10.57 42.94 10.16
N LEU A 360 9.26 42.70 10.09
CA LEU A 360 8.69 41.36 9.88
C LEU A 360 8.68 40.94 8.41
N SER A 361 8.72 41.89 7.47
CA SER A 361 8.68 41.62 6.03
C SER A 361 9.77 42.37 5.31
N THR A 362 10.38 41.71 4.33
CA THR A 362 11.44 42.28 3.47
C THR A 362 12.58 42.91 4.32
N TRP A 363 12.95 42.27 5.43
CA TRP A 363 14.09 42.72 6.23
C TRP A 363 15.37 42.34 5.48
N LYS A 364 16.06 43.35 4.94
CA LYS A 364 17.19 43.14 4.05
C LYS A 364 18.43 42.70 4.81
N PHE A 365 19.21 41.84 4.19
CA PHE A 365 20.57 41.57 4.64
C PHE A 365 21.45 42.82 4.47
N SER A 366 22.38 43.03 5.40
CA SER A 366 23.34 44.16 5.35
C SER A 366 24.47 43.93 4.33
N GLN A 367 24.65 42.70 3.87
CA GLN A 367 25.61 42.30 2.84
C GLN A 367 25.05 41.16 1.98
N PHE A 368 25.68 40.94 0.82
CA PHE A 368 25.28 39.92 -0.15
C PHE A 368 26.24 38.73 -0.16
N ASN A 369 25.82 37.61 -0.78
CA ASN A 369 26.63 36.40 -0.94
C ASN A 369 27.15 35.83 0.39
N ILE A 370 26.31 35.91 1.42
CA ILE A 370 26.56 35.39 2.75
C ILE A 370 26.07 33.95 2.89
N ASP A 371 26.69 33.20 3.78
CA ASP A 371 26.35 31.80 4.11
C ASP A 371 25.50 31.67 5.37
N ASN A 372 25.40 32.73 6.17
CA ASN A 372 24.63 32.73 7.41
C ASN A 372 24.00 34.10 7.69
N ALA A 373 22.96 34.13 8.52
CA ALA A 373 22.47 35.33 9.16
C ALA A 373 21.77 34.96 10.47
N SER A 374 21.75 35.88 11.43
CA SER A 374 21.04 35.65 12.69
C SER A 374 20.53 36.93 13.32
N PHE A 375 19.55 36.81 14.20
CA PHE A 375 19.11 37.92 15.02
C PHE A 375 18.52 37.46 16.34
N VAL A 376 18.56 38.35 17.33
CA VAL A 376 17.90 38.21 18.63
C VAL A 376 17.00 39.41 18.85
N VAL A 377 15.74 39.17 19.20
CA VAL A 377 14.72 40.19 19.44
C VAL A 377 14.14 40.03 20.85
N ASP A 378 14.09 41.12 21.61
CA ASP A 378 13.34 41.27 22.87
C ASP A 378 11.93 41.76 22.52
N PHE A 379 10.90 41.04 22.95
CA PHE A 379 9.49 41.40 22.74
C PHE A 379 9.00 42.51 23.67
N GLY A 380 9.78 42.85 24.72
CA GLY A 380 9.44 43.83 25.74
C GLY A 380 8.69 43.24 26.95
N ALA A 381 8.01 42.12 26.77
CA ALA A 381 7.33 41.36 27.82
C ALA A 381 7.37 39.85 27.53
N VAL A 382 7.00 39.04 28.53
CA VAL A 382 6.82 37.59 28.33
C VAL A 382 5.49 37.35 27.62
N HIS A 383 5.52 36.57 26.55
CA HIS A 383 4.37 36.14 25.76
C HIS A 383 4.38 34.62 25.57
N LYS A 384 3.23 34.04 25.24
CA LYS A 384 3.11 32.64 24.85
C LYS A 384 3.19 32.50 23.33
N VAL A 385 4.31 32.03 22.81
CA VAL A 385 4.53 31.86 21.37
C VAL A 385 3.88 30.56 20.90
N GLY A 386 2.97 30.62 19.93
CA GLY A 386 2.22 29.45 19.43
C GLY A 386 2.68 28.90 18.08
N ALA A 387 3.20 29.75 17.21
CA ALA A 387 3.63 29.41 15.87
C ALA A 387 4.66 30.41 15.36
N PHE A 388 5.41 30.02 14.34
CA PHE A 388 6.43 30.86 13.71
C PHE A 388 6.50 30.64 12.21
N LYS A 389 7.03 31.63 11.49
CA LYS A 389 7.31 31.51 10.07
C LYS A 389 8.62 32.19 9.71
N LEU A 390 9.25 31.68 8.67
CA LEU A 390 10.39 32.32 8.02
C LEU A 390 10.38 31.96 6.54
N SER A 391 10.49 32.98 5.70
CA SER A 391 10.65 32.86 4.25
C SER A 391 11.83 33.70 3.82
N CYS A 392 12.75 33.07 3.11
CA CYS A 392 13.99 33.67 2.65
C CYS A 392 14.43 32.91 1.40
N SER A 393 14.48 33.57 0.22
CA SER A 393 14.78 32.87 -1.04
C SER A 393 16.17 32.22 -1.07
N PRO A 394 17.25 32.85 -0.55
CA PRO A 394 18.56 32.21 -0.43
C PRO A 394 18.65 31.25 0.77
N GLY A 395 17.58 31.05 1.54
CA GLY A 395 17.57 30.22 2.74
C GLY A 395 17.65 28.73 2.43
N LYS A 396 18.56 28.02 3.12
CA LYS A 396 18.65 26.55 3.10
C LYS A 396 17.95 25.93 4.29
N SER A 397 18.16 26.51 5.48
CA SER A 397 17.57 26.06 6.72
C SER A 397 17.54 27.19 7.73
N PHE A 398 16.74 27.05 8.77
CA PHE A 398 16.71 27.97 9.89
C PHE A 398 16.32 27.27 11.19
N ARG A 399 16.70 27.88 12.32
CA ARG A 399 16.37 27.42 13.67
C ARG A 399 15.83 28.60 14.48
N PHE A 400 14.77 28.33 15.22
CA PHE A 400 14.18 29.27 16.17
C PHE A 400 14.48 28.80 17.58
N TYR A 401 14.87 29.75 18.42
CA TYR A 401 15.08 29.55 19.84
C TYR A 401 14.26 30.57 20.62
N LEU A 402 13.64 30.15 21.71
CA LEU A 402 12.86 31.00 22.59
C LEU A 402 13.48 31.05 23.99
N SER A 403 13.35 32.18 24.66
CA SER A 403 13.89 32.36 26.02
C SER A 403 13.08 33.39 26.82
N GLU A 404 12.94 33.20 28.12
CA GLU A 404 12.36 34.20 29.03
C GLU A 404 13.43 35.18 29.58
N ASP A 405 14.70 34.76 29.60
CA ASP A 405 15.79 35.44 30.33
C ASP A 405 17.00 35.81 29.46
N ASN A 406 16.98 35.48 28.16
CA ASN A 406 18.06 35.67 27.20
C ASN A 406 19.36 34.89 27.55
N ALA A 407 19.26 33.89 28.42
CA ALA A 407 20.38 33.03 28.83
C ALA A 407 20.07 31.55 28.57
N ASN A 408 18.89 31.09 28.95
CA ASN A 408 18.41 29.73 28.75
C ASN A 408 17.51 29.68 27.51
N TRP A 409 17.91 28.91 26.51
CA TRP A 409 17.25 28.88 25.21
C TRP A 409 16.59 27.52 24.96
N VAL A 410 15.30 27.57 24.61
CA VAL A 410 14.54 26.42 24.11
C VAL A 410 14.69 26.36 22.59
N ASP A 411 15.35 25.33 22.07
CA ASP A 411 15.41 25.05 20.63
C ASP A 411 14.05 24.48 20.17
N LEU A 412 13.40 25.14 19.21
CA LEU A 412 12.11 24.69 18.69
C LEU A 412 12.21 23.46 17.78
N GLY A 413 13.42 23.09 17.33
CA GLY A 413 13.66 21.93 16.47
C GLY A 413 13.84 22.27 15.00
N ASP A 414 14.06 21.23 14.19
CA ASP A 414 14.19 21.37 12.74
C ASP A 414 12.82 21.45 12.08
N VAL A 415 12.71 22.32 11.08
CA VAL A 415 11.51 22.41 10.24
C VAL A 415 11.53 21.42 9.07
N ASN A 416 12.66 20.76 8.83
CA ASN A 416 12.80 19.79 7.75
C ASN A 416 11.85 18.60 7.94
N GLY A 417 11.09 18.26 6.89
CA GLY A 417 10.07 17.21 6.93
C GLY A 417 8.77 17.61 7.65
N LYS A 418 8.67 18.80 8.24
CA LYS A 418 7.46 19.30 8.89
C LYS A 418 6.56 20.02 7.88
N GLY A 419 5.27 19.76 7.96
CA GLY A 419 4.21 20.49 7.28
C GLY A 419 3.98 21.87 7.89
N THR A 420 3.16 22.69 7.22
CA THR A 420 2.84 24.05 7.64
C THR A 420 1.35 24.31 7.56
N TYR A 421 0.81 25.10 8.47
CA TYR A 421 -0.52 25.68 8.32
C TYR A 421 -0.45 26.79 7.27
N ARG A 422 -1.34 26.74 6.27
CA ARG A 422 -1.31 27.67 5.12
C ARG A 422 -2.52 28.59 5.17
N GLU A 423 -2.27 29.87 5.40
CA GLU A 423 -3.28 30.92 5.18
C GLU A 423 -3.35 31.30 3.70
N SER A 424 -2.20 31.23 3.01
CA SER A 424 -2.06 31.46 1.58
C SER A 424 -0.81 30.76 1.07
N TRP A 425 -0.56 30.79 -0.25
CA TRP A 425 0.65 30.23 -0.84
C TRP A 425 1.94 30.90 -0.30
N SER A 426 1.86 32.16 0.15
CA SER A 426 2.99 32.96 0.63
C SER A 426 3.05 33.12 2.16
N SER A 427 2.03 32.64 2.90
CA SER A 427 1.98 32.67 4.36
C SER A 427 1.82 31.25 4.90
N GLN A 428 2.96 30.64 5.22
CA GLN A 428 3.07 29.27 5.73
C GLN A 428 3.66 29.32 7.13
N TRP A 429 2.98 28.72 8.09
CA TRP A 429 3.33 28.76 9.51
C TRP A 429 3.68 27.37 10.03
N TYR A 430 4.80 27.27 10.74
CA TYR A 430 5.11 26.13 11.59
C TYR A 430 4.42 26.34 12.92
N VAL A 431 3.62 25.36 13.35
CA VAL A 431 2.77 25.48 14.53
C VAL A 431 3.35 24.60 15.62
N LEU A 432 3.40 25.10 16.85
CA LEU A 432 3.86 24.34 18.00
C LEU A 432 2.75 23.43 18.53
N TYR A 433 3.10 22.31 19.14
CA TYR A 433 2.13 21.45 19.84
C TYR A 433 1.49 22.19 21.03
N GLY A 434 2.27 23.03 21.72
CA GLY A 434 1.82 23.90 22.79
C GLY A 434 2.59 25.22 22.79
N ALA A 435 1.97 26.27 23.31
CA ALA A 435 2.60 27.58 23.34
C ALA A 435 3.75 27.63 24.36
N VAL A 436 4.85 28.28 24.00
CA VAL A 436 6.05 28.39 24.82
C VAL A 436 6.20 29.81 25.34
N ASN A 437 6.38 29.98 26.65
CA ASN A 437 6.66 31.28 27.24
C ASN A 437 8.01 31.81 26.73
N ALA A 438 8.01 33.05 26.25
CA ALA A 438 9.20 33.69 25.72
C ALA A 438 9.08 35.21 25.82
N ARG A 439 10.17 35.85 26.21
CA ARG A 439 10.40 37.29 26.03
C ARG A 439 11.37 37.55 24.87
N TYR A 440 12.21 36.58 24.54
CA TYR A 440 13.23 36.69 23.52
C TYR A 440 13.05 35.60 22.48
N VAL A 441 13.31 35.95 21.22
CA VAL A 441 13.52 34.99 20.13
C VAL A 441 14.92 35.17 19.56
N LYS A 442 15.60 34.05 19.30
CA LYS A 442 16.79 34.00 18.48
C LYS A 442 16.49 33.17 17.24
N VAL A 443 16.87 33.70 16.08
CA VAL A 443 16.75 33.01 14.80
C VAL A 443 18.13 32.88 14.17
N GLU A 444 18.46 31.68 13.72
CA GLU A 444 19.70 31.37 13.01
C GLU A 444 19.33 30.83 11.62
N GLN A 445 19.96 31.36 10.58
CA GLN A 445 19.69 31.01 9.18
C GLN A 445 20.97 30.55 8.51
N THR A 446 20.88 29.43 7.78
CA THR A 446 21.90 29.03 6.81
C THR A 446 21.43 29.45 5.42
N LEU A 447 22.30 30.12 4.68
CA LEU A 447 22.01 30.71 3.38
C LEU A 447 22.87 30.05 2.29
N ASP A 448 22.46 30.19 1.03
CA ASP A 448 23.26 29.83 -0.13
C ASP A 448 24.01 31.05 -0.69
N PRO A 449 25.33 31.18 -0.50
CA PRO A 449 26.11 32.30 -1.04
C PRO A 449 26.06 32.42 -2.57
N SER A 450 25.73 31.32 -3.26
CA SER A 450 25.68 31.23 -4.72
C SER A 450 24.29 31.46 -5.31
N HIS A 451 23.29 31.74 -4.48
CA HIS A 451 21.92 31.94 -4.93
C HIS A 451 21.81 33.11 -5.93
N TRP A 452 21.12 32.88 -7.05
CA TRP A 452 20.99 33.87 -8.13
C TRP A 452 20.39 35.21 -7.67
N GLY A 453 19.55 35.19 -6.63
CA GLY A 453 18.90 36.36 -6.06
C GLY A 453 19.88 37.46 -5.61
N TRP A 454 21.10 37.08 -5.20
CA TRP A 454 22.14 38.03 -4.78
C TRP A 454 22.48 39.06 -5.85
N SER A 455 22.49 38.65 -7.13
CA SER A 455 22.75 39.52 -8.28
C SER A 455 21.72 40.63 -8.45
N TYR A 456 20.54 40.48 -7.84
CA TYR A 456 19.44 41.44 -7.95
C TYR A 456 19.23 42.28 -6.69
N GLY A 457 20.02 42.05 -5.63
CA GLY A 457 19.80 42.67 -4.32
C GLY A 457 19.96 44.18 -4.27
N ASN A 458 20.71 44.76 -5.21
CA ASN A 458 20.89 46.21 -5.35
C ASN A 458 19.68 46.91 -6.00
N TYR A 459 18.77 46.17 -6.64
CA TYR A 459 17.58 46.76 -7.25
C TYR A 459 16.44 46.84 -6.24
N GLY A 460 15.69 47.94 -6.26
CA GLY A 460 14.53 48.13 -5.38
C GLY A 460 13.49 47.01 -5.48
N TRP A 461 13.28 46.46 -6.68
CA TRP A 461 12.38 45.33 -6.94
C TRP A 461 12.98 43.96 -6.59
N GLY A 462 14.31 43.84 -6.57
CA GLY A 462 15.03 42.59 -6.30
C GLY A 462 15.28 42.35 -4.80
N ALA A 463 14.97 43.32 -3.95
CA ALA A 463 15.12 43.25 -2.50
C ALA A 463 14.37 42.07 -1.85
N SER A 464 13.22 41.67 -2.40
CA SER A 464 12.45 40.52 -1.90
C SER A 464 13.18 39.18 -2.10
N TYR A 465 14.11 39.08 -3.05
CA TYR A 465 14.91 37.88 -3.29
C TYR A 465 16.10 37.72 -2.33
N VAL A 466 16.43 38.77 -1.57
CA VAL A 466 17.59 38.83 -0.67
C VAL A 466 17.22 39.46 0.67
N SER A 467 16.06 39.08 1.16
CA SER A 467 15.55 39.51 2.45
C SER A 467 14.85 38.36 3.14
N THR A 468 14.59 38.56 4.42
CA THR A 468 13.80 37.63 5.22
C THR A 468 12.46 38.25 5.55
N THR A 469 11.42 37.44 5.38
CA THR A 469 10.10 37.67 5.97
C THR A 469 9.93 36.65 7.08
N TRP A 470 9.62 37.10 8.28
CA TRP A 470 9.48 36.24 9.44
C TRP A 470 8.35 36.72 10.35
N GLY A 471 7.90 35.86 11.25
CA GLY A 471 6.85 36.22 12.19
C GLY A 471 6.59 35.14 13.22
N LEU A 472 5.83 35.52 14.24
CA LEU A 472 5.39 34.69 15.35
C LEU A 472 3.91 34.94 15.62
N THR A 473 3.27 34.00 16.32
CA THR A 473 1.96 34.21 16.92
C THR A 473 2.08 34.30 18.44
N PHE A 474 1.17 35.05 19.06
CA PHE A 474 0.96 35.01 20.51
C PHE A 474 -0.39 34.39 20.85
N VAL A 475 -0.42 33.59 21.91
CA VAL A 475 -1.64 33.02 22.50
C VAL A 475 -2.00 33.86 23.73
N ASP A 476 -3.25 34.32 23.78
CA ASP A 476 -3.78 35.09 24.91
C ASP A 476 -3.93 34.26 26.20
#